data_AF-A0A9W8GSD3-F1
#
_entry.id   AF-A0A9W8GSD3-F1
#
_cell.length_a   1.000
_cell.length_b   1.000
_cell.length_c   1.000
_cell.angle_alpha   90.00
_cell.angle_beta   90.00
_cell.angle_gamma   90.00
#
_symmetry.space_group_name_H-M   'P 1'
#
loop_
_entity.id
_entity.type
_entity.pdbx_description
1 polymer ?
#
loop_
_entity_poly.entity_id
_entity_poly.type
_entity_poly.pdbx_seq_one_letter_code
_entity_poly.pdbx_strand_id
1 'polypeptide(L)'
;MSEPWKVLDDIDRTLHVLQPQHPRRSDLWRRVAVGDLANALIEVSPDRYHPKLIVYGPASIAGPLNNRAKDMRIEWNSSRGVKDNLEDILGIELPEPSAVYQQDGKIKCGICLSFDDGAEIADQVCTSDQCAQSFHRQCLIQVEYHEWLTTKEDTRQSYNTYFGKCPYCKGNMVVANS
;
A
#
# COMPACT_ATOMS: atom_id res chain seq x y z
N MET A 1 -5.54 23.51 -13.71
CA MET A 1 -4.87 22.19 -13.62
C MET A 1 -3.88 22.28 -12.47
N SER A 2 -4.00 21.42 -11.45
CA SER A 2 -3.00 21.36 -10.38
C SER A 2 -1.70 20.76 -10.91
N GLU A 3 -0.58 21.39 -10.60
CA GLU A 3 0.73 20.88 -10.96
C GLU A 3 0.99 19.56 -10.19
N PRO A 4 1.39 18.45 -10.86
CA PRO A 4 1.62 17.15 -10.22
C PRO A 4 2.51 17.23 -8.98
N TRP A 5 3.51 18.12 -9.01
CA TRP A 5 4.44 18.36 -7.92
C TRP A 5 3.79 18.96 -6.69
N LYS A 6 2.78 19.82 -6.85
CA LYS A 6 2.03 20.36 -5.72
C LYS A 6 1.20 19.29 -5.03
N VAL A 7 0.63 18.37 -5.81
CA VAL A 7 -0.12 17.22 -5.26
C VAL A 7 0.83 16.30 -4.48
N LEU A 8 2.01 15.99 -5.03
CA LEU A 8 3.01 15.17 -4.36
C LEU A 8 3.57 15.85 -3.09
N ASP A 9 3.88 17.14 -3.16
CA ASP A 9 4.36 17.91 -2.01
C ASP A 9 3.29 17.97 -0.91
N ASP A 10 2.00 18.05 -1.27
CA ASP A 10 0.91 18.02 -0.31
C ASP A 10 0.72 16.62 0.32
N ILE A 11 0.85 15.54 -0.46
CA ILE A 11 0.86 14.16 0.06
C ILE A 11 1.98 13.99 1.08
N ASP A 12 3.20 14.36 0.72
CA ASP A 12 4.40 14.19 1.56
C ASP A 12 4.31 15.00 2.87
N ARG A 13 3.55 16.10 2.86
CA ARG A 13 3.35 16.97 4.01
C ARG A 13 2.18 16.55 4.91
N THR A 14 1.09 16.04 4.34
CA THR A 14 -0.18 15.87 5.06
C THR A 14 -0.56 14.43 5.35
N LEU A 15 -0.04 13.47 4.58
CA LEU A 15 -0.36 12.05 4.73
C LEU A 15 0.78 11.30 5.42
N HIS A 16 0.44 10.20 6.07
CA HIS A 16 1.45 9.28 6.57
C HIS A 16 2.01 8.42 5.42
N VAL A 17 3.06 8.93 4.76
CA VAL A 17 3.77 8.24 3.67
C VAL A 17 4.61 7.09 4.23
N LEU A 18 4.33 5.90 3.71
CA LEU A 18 5.04 4.66 4.00
C LEU A 18 6.16 4.41 2.99
N GLN A 19 5.91 4.72 1.70
CA GLN A 19 6.92 4.59 0.64
C GLN A 19 6.75 5.60 -0.50
N PRO A 20 7.86 5.89 -1.22
CA PRO A 20 9.24 5.55 -0.83
C PRO A 20 9.68 6.37 0.39
N GLN A 21 10.65 5.88 1.17
CA GLN A 21 11.16 6.61 2.35
C GLN A 21 11.88 7.91 1.95
N HIS A 22 12.52 7.91 0.79
CA HIS A 22 13.25 9.05 0.22
C HIS A 22 12.66 9.40 -1.16
N PRO A 23 11.50 10.06 -1.20
CA PRO A 23 10.84 10.37 -2.45
C PRO A 23 11.67 11.32 -3.30
N ARG A 24 11.83 10.96 -4.59
CA ARG A 24 12.42 11.84 -5.60
C ARG A 24 11.32 12.45 -6.45
N ARG A 25 11.65 13.53 -7.16
CA ARG A 25 10.73 14.12 -8.15
C ARG A 25 10.36 13.13 -9.25
N SER A 26 11.19 12.17 -9.62
CA SER A 26 10.81 11.14 -10.60
C SER A 26 9.75 10.15 -10.08
N ASP A 27 9.57 10.05 -8.76
CA ASP A 27 8.67 9.08 -8.15
C ASP A 27 7.26 9.68 -8.10
N LEU A 28 6.46 9.38 -9.12
CA LEU A 28 5.08 9.89 -9.29
C LEU A 28 4.03 9.11 -8.48
N TRP A 29 4.45 8.41 -7.43
CA TRP A 29 3.59 7.56 -6.62
C TRP A 29 3.97 7.63 -5.14
N ARG A 30 3.01 7.36 -4.26
CA ARG A 30 3.23 7.22 -2.81
C ARG A 30 2.40 6.07 -2.28
N ARG A 31 2.98 5.27 -1.40
CA ARG A 31 2.22 4.35 -0.55
C ARG A 31 1.96 5.05 0.78
N VAL A 32 0.70 5.14 1.19
CA VAL A 32 0.29 5.87 2.41
C VAL A 32 -0.51 4.96 3.34
N ALA A 33 -0.47 5.22 4.64
CA ALA A 33 -1.34 4.53 5.59
C ALA A 33 -2.79 5.01 5.45
N VAL A 34 -3.73 4.07 5.54
CA VAL A 34 -5.18 4.32 5.49
C VAL A 34 -5.85 3.86 6.78
N GLY A 35 -5.20 2.98 7.53
CA GLY A 35 -5.58 2.54 8.88
C GLY A 35 -4.58 1.49 9.38
N ASP A 36 -4.88 0.85 10.49
CA ASP A 36 -3.96 -0.12 11.13
C ASP A 36 -3.62 -1.33 10.24
N LEU A 37 -4.59 -1.81 9.46
CA LEU A 37 -4.47 -3.01 8.63
C LEU A 37 -4.55 -2.70 7.13
N ALA A 38 -4.51 -1.42 6.74
CA ALA A 38 -4.67 -1.01 5.36
C ALA A 38 -3.75 0.15 4.97
N ASN A 39 -3.25 0.07 3.74
CA ASN A 39 -2.48 1.12 3.09
C ASN A 39 -3.05 1.37 1.69
N ALA A 40 -2.63 2.45 1.03
CA ALA A 40 -3.01 2.72 -0.34
C ALA A 40 -1.85 3.18 -1.19
N LEU A 41 -1.86 2.76 -2.45
CA LEU A 41 -1.02 3.31 -3.50
C LEU A 41 -1.74 4.48 -4.15
N ILE A 42 -1.11 5.65 -4.10
CA ILE A 42 -1.52 6.86 -4.81
C ILE A 42 -0.59 7.05 -6.01
N GLU A 43 -1.13 7.15 -7.21
CA GLU A 43 -0.38 7.47 -8.43
C GLU A 43 -0.82 8.83 -9.00
N VAL A 44 0.12 9.77 -9.06
CA VAL A 44 -0.07 11.07 -9.68
C VAL A 44 0.40 10.99 -11.13
N SER A 45 -0.30 11.62 -12.06
CA SER A 45 0.08 11.63 -13.47
C SER A 45 -0.04 13.05 -14.02
N PRO A 46 0.90 13.51 -14.85
CA PRO A 46 0.81 14.81 -15.51
C PRO A 46 -0.41 14.91 -16.43
N ASP A 47 -0.93 13.78 -16.90
CA ASP A 47 -2.06 13.72 -17.85
C ASP A 47 -3.43 13.68 -17.15
N ARG A 48 -3.47 13.67 -15.82
CA ARG A 48 -4.71 13.63 -15.04
C ARG A 48 -4.75 14.76 -14.01
N TYR A 49 -5.95 15.30 -13.80
CA TYR A 49 -6.18 16.32 -12.78
C TYR A 49 -6.42 15.75 -11.38
N HIS A 50 -6.60 14.43 -11.28
CA HIS A 50 -6.80 13.68 -10.03
C HIS A 50 -5.81 12.50 -9.95
N PRO A 51 -5.41 12.08 -8.74
CA PRO A 51 -4.61 10.87 -8.57
C PRO A 51 -5.45 9.62 -8.86
N LYS A 52 -4.77 8.49 -9.10
CA LYS A 52 -5.35 7.16 -8.92
C LYS A 52 -5.07 6.70 -7.50
N LEU A 53 -6.00 5.95 -6.93
CA LEU A 53 -5.89 5.39 -5.59
C LEU A 53 -6.28 3.91 -5.62
N ILE A 54 -5.47 3.05 -5.02
CA ILE A 54 -5.77 1.63 -4.79
C ILE A 54 -5.48 1.31 -3.34
N VAL A 55 -6.47 0.81 -2.61
CA VAL A 55 -6.35 0.40 -1.21
C VAL A 55 -6.02 -1.09 -1.11
N TYR A 56 -5.05 -1.42 -0.27
CA TYR A 56 -4.58 -2.77 0.05
C TYR A 56 -4.84 -3.07 1.52
N GLY A 57 -5.29 -4.30 1.81
CA GLY A 57 -5.61 -4.76 3.15
C GLY A 57 -6.62 -5.91 3.12
N PRO A 58 -7.15 -6.32 4.28
CA PRO A 58 -8.25 -7.28 4.37
C PRO A 58 -9.43 -6.88 3.48
N ALA A 59 -10.09 -7.85 2.86
CA ALA A 59 -11.16 -7.60 1.89
C ALA A 59 -12.32 -6.80 2.50
N SER A 60 -12.62 -7.04 3.79
CA SER A 60 -13.61 -6.28 4.57
C SER A 60 -13.31 -4.79 4.68
N ILE A 61 -12.04 -4.39 4.60
CA ILE A 61 -11.59 -2.99 4.68
C ILE A 61 -11.34 -2.42 3.27
N ALA A 62 -10.52 -3.10 2.48
CA ALA A 62 -10.09 -2.59 1.18
C ALA A 62 -11.24 -2.58 0.15
N GLY A 63 -12.18 -3.53 0.22
CA GLY A 63 -13.29 -3.62 -0.73
C GLY A 63 -14.19 -2.37 -0.74
N PRO A 64 -14.78 -1.97 0.40
CA PRO A 64 -15.58 -0.76 0.50
C PRO A 64 -14.82 0.51 0.08
N LEU A 65 -13.56 0.66 0.52
CA LEU A 65 -12.75 1.83 0.21
C LEU A 65 -12.40 1.92 -1.29
N ASN A 66 -12.04 0.81 -1.92
CA ASN A 66 -11.81 0.76 -3.37
C ASN A 66 -13.09 1.01 -4.18
N ASN A 67 -14.27 0.67 -3.66
CA ASN A 67 -15.53 1.02 -4.30
C ASN A 67 -15.76 2.53 -4.28
N ARG A 68 -15.53 3.20 -3.15
CA ARG A 68 -15.60 4.66 -3.04
C ARG A 68 -14.55 5.37 -3.88
N ALA A 69 -13.33 4.84 -3.93
CA ALA A 69 -12.24 5.38 -4.74
C ALA A 69 -12.53 5.45 -6.25
N LYS A 70 -13.57 4.75 -6.75
CA LYS A 70 -14.02 4.88 -8.15
C LYS A 70 -14.57 6.27 -8.46
N ASP A 71 -15.12 6.96 -7.46
CA ASP A 71 -15.72 8.30 -7.60
C ASP A 71 -14.67 9.43 -7.54
N MET A 72 -13.38 9.08 -7.36
CA MET A 72 -12.25 10.00 -7.31
C MET A 72 -12.28 11.04 -8.44
N ARG A 73 -12.56 10.61 -9.67
CA ARG A 73 -12.61 11.53 -10.81
C ARG A 73 -13.69 12.60 -10.67
N ILE A 74 -14.82 12.25 -10.07
CA ILE A 74 -16.03 13.08 -9.99
C ILE A 74 -15.91 14.04 -8.81
N GLU A 75 -15.45 13.55 -7.66
CA GLU A 75 -15.45 14.29 -6.40
C GLU A 75 -14.17 15.09 -6.15
N TRP A 76 -13.08 14.78 -6.85
CA TRP A 76 -11.79 15.46 -6.64
C TRP A 76 -11.87 16.96 -6.92
N ASN A 77 -11.54 17.75 -5.90
CA ASN A 77 -11.47 19.20 -5.98
C ASN A 77 -10.02 19.67 -5.85
N SER A 78 -9.44 20.11 -6.97
CA SER A 78 -8.06 20.61 -7.04
C SER A 78 -7.77 21.89 -6.24
N SER A 79 -8.81 22.53 -5.68
CA SER A 79 -8.66 23.69 -4.78
C SER A 79 -8.58 23.31 -3.30
N ARG A 80 -8.79 22.03 -2.97
CA ARG A 80 -8.72 21.49 -1.61
C ARG A 80 -7.41 20.72 -1.40
N GLY A 81 -7.03 20.52 -0.14
CA GLY A 81 -5.90 19.68 0.22
C GLY A 81 -6.12 18.22 -0.22
N VAL A 82 -5.02 17.50 -0.44
CA VAL A 82 -5.09 16.08 -0.82
C VAL A 82 -5.72 15.26 0.29
N LYS A 83 -5.32 15.46 1.56
CA LYS A 83 -5.91 14.77 2.71
C LYS A 83 -7.43 14.96 2.76
N ASP A 84 -7.89 16.22 2.72
CA ASP A 84 -9.33 16.54 2.76
C ASP A 84 -10.12 15.88 1.62
N ASN A 85 -9.57 15.85 0.40
CA ASN A 85 -10.20 15.15 -0.71
C ASN A 85 -10.31 13.64 -0.43
N LEU A 86 -9.22 13.02 0.02
CA LEU A 86 -9.20 11.59 0.26
C LEU A 86 -10.11 11.18 1.41
N GLU A 87 -10.15 11.94 2.51
CA GLU A 87 -11.01 11.67 3.66
C GLU A 87 -12.49 11.75 3.29
N ASP A 88 -12.88 12.77 2.53
CA ASP A 88 -14.25 12.91 2.04
C ASP A 88 -14.64 11.77 1.09
N ILE A 89 -13.81 11.50 0.07
CA ILE A 89 -14.09 10.48 -0.94
C ILE A 89 -14.14 9.09 -0.29
N LEU A 90 -13.17 8.78 0.57
CA LEU A 90 -13.10 7.48 1.23
C LEU A 90 -14.06 7.38 2.42
N GLY A 91 -14.58 8.49 2.94
CA GLY A 91 -15.47 8.55 4.10
C GLY A 91 -14.81 7.98 5.37
N ILE A 92 -13.54 8.31 5.60
CA ILE A 92 -12.73 7.90 6.76
C ILE A 92 -11.79 9.05 7.17
N GLU A 93 -11.33 9.05 8.41
CA GLU A 93 -10.21 9.88 8.84
C GLU A 93 -8.89 9.14 8.56
N LEU A 94 -7.94 9.81 7.91
CA LEU A 94 -6.65 9.24 7.58
C LEU A 94 -5.68 9.40 8.77
N PRO A 95 -4.81 8.39 9.02
CA PRO A 95 -3.83 8.47 10.10
C PRO A 95 -2.96 9.72 9.98
N GLU A 96 -2.72 10.38 11.12
CA GLU A 96 -1.80 11.52 11.17
C GLU A 96 -0.37 11.07 10.85
N PRO A 97 0.43 11.92 10.17
CA PRO A 97 1.86 11.66 10.00
C PRO A 97 2.52 11.54 11.38
N SER A 98 2.90 10.33 11.77
CA SER A 98 3.67 10.13 13.00
C SER A 98 5.07 9.64 12.67
N ALA A 99 6.07 10.24 13.32
CA ALA A 99 7.44 9.73 13.30
C ALA A 99 7.57 8.37 14.04
N VAL A 100 6.53 7.95 14.77
CA VAL A 100 6.55 6.83 15.72
C VAL A 100 6.00 5.53 15.11
N TYR A 101 5.19 5.59 14.05
CA TYR A 101 4.68 4.38 13.37
C TYR A 101 5.80 3.48 12.83
N GLN A 102 6.98 4.05 12.54
CA GLN A 102 8.16 3.32 12.09
C GLN A 102 8.88 2.55 13.23
N GLN A 103 8.65 2.91 14.49
CA GLN A 103 9.35 2.36 15.66
C GLN A 103 8.46 1.42 16.49
N ASP A 104 7.14 1.63 16.49
CA ASP A 104 6.21 0.94 17.38
C ASP A 104 5.67 -0.37 16.76
N GLY A 105 6.57 -1.25 16.30
CA GLY A 105 6.46 -2.72 16.26
C GLY A 105 5.22 -3.46 15.74
N LYS A 106 4.16 -2.81 15.26
CA LYS A 106 2.86 -3.45 14.99
C LYS A 106 2.75 -4.08 13.60
N ILE A 107 3.48 -3.55 12.61
CA ILE A 107 3.52 -4.12 11.26
C ILE A 107 4.93 -4.68 11.07
N LYS A 108 5.09 -5.99 11.26
CA LYS A 108 6.34 -6.69 10.96
C LYS A 108 6.06 -7.71 9.88
N CYS A 109 7.04 -7.92 9.01
CA CYS A 109 6.97 -9.01 8.06
C CYS A 109 6.82 -10.33 8.82
N GLY A 110 5.82 -11.15 8.47
CA GLY A 110 5.62 -12.47 9.08
C GLY A 110 6.69 -13.50 8.73
N ILE A 111 7.72 -13.13 7.98
CA ILE A 111 8.85 -14.01 7.60
C ILE A 111 10.12 -13.55 8.32
N CYS A 112 10.60 -12.33 8.04
CA CYS A 112 11.86 -11.83 8.63
C CYS A 112 11.66 -11.09 9.97
N LEU A 113 10.42 -10.93 10.43
CA LEU A 113 10.04 -10.24 11.68
C LEU A 113 10.52 -8.79 11.79
N SER A 114 10.91 -8.18 10.66
CA SER A 114 11.34 -6.79 10.56
C SER A 114 10.27 -5.95 9.85
N PHE A 115 10.15 -4.68 10.22
CA PHE A 115 9.25 -3.75 9.52
C PHE A 115 9.86 -3.29 8.19
N ASP A 116 11.16 -3.01 8.21
CA ASP A 116 11.97 -2.56 7.08
C ASP A 116 13.17 -3.51 6.95
N ASP A 117 13.45 -3.96 5.72
CA ASP A 117 14.61 -4.80 5.41
C ASP A 117 15.78 -4.00 4.78
N GLY A 118 15.66 -2.67 4.74
CA GLY A 118 16.60 -1.74 4.11
C GLY A 118 16.30 -1.46 2.63
N ALA A 119 15.43 -2.25 2.00
CA ALA A 119 15.00 -2.07 0.61
C ALA A 119 13.50 -1.74 0.51
N GLU A 120 12.66 -2.40 1.33
CA GLU A 120 11.22 -2.24 1.33
C GLU A 120 10.63 -2.47 2.73
N ILE A 121 9.36 -2.06 2.88
CA ILE A 121 8.60 -2.28 4.12
C ILE A 121 7.66 -3.49 3.99
N ALA A 122 7.21 -4.01 5.13
CA ALA A 122 6.27 -5.13 5.17
C ALA A 122 4.83 -4.67 4.84
N ASP A 123 4.53 -4.47 3.56
CA ASP A 123 3.29 -3.84 3.10
C ASP A 123 2.38 -4.76 2.26
N GLN A 124 2.82 -6.00 2.01
CA GLN A 124 2.02 -7.04 1.37
C GLN A 124 1.14 -7.71 2.43
N VAL A 125 -0.10 -7.28 2.54
CA VAL A 125 -1.03 -7.77 3.57
C VAL A 125 -1.84 -8.94 3.03
N CYS A 126 -1.96 -10.02 3.81
CA CYS A 126 -2.87 -11.12 3.50
C CYS A 126 -4.32 -10.60 3.42
N THR A 127 -5.04 -10.97 2.36
CA THR A 127 -6.41 -10.53 2.11
C THR A 127 -7.46 -11.20 3.02
N SER A 128 -7.09 -12.27 3.72
CA SER A 128 -7.97 -12.98 4.65
C SER A 128 -8.17 -12.16 5.93
N ASP A 129 -9.42 -11.84 6.25
CA ASP A 129 -9.80 -11.05 7.43
C ASP A 129 -9.35 -11.68 8.77
N GLN A 130 -9.19 -13.00 8.81
CA GLN A 130 -8.75 -13.73 10.01
C GLN A 130 -7.21 -13.80 10.15
N CYS A 131 -6.47 -13.34 9.13
CA CYS A 131 -5.01 -13.40 9.12
C CYS A 131 -4.38 -12.01 9.17
N ALA A 132 -4.69 -11.16 8.17
CA ALA A 132 -4.16 -9.81 8.04
C ALA A 132 -2.62 -9.67 8.21
N GLN A 133 -1.86 -10.76 8.05
CA GLN A 133 -0.41 -10.73 8.25
C GLN A 133 0.26 -9.98 7.10
N SER A 134 1.22 -9.11 7.45
CA SER A 134 2.00 -8.33 6.49
C SER A 134 3.34 -8.98 6.16
N PHE A 135 3.84 -8.73 4.95
CA PHE A 135 5.11 -9.25 4.47
C PHE A 135 5.84 -8.24 3.59
N HIS A 136 7.17 -8.31 3.55
CA HIS A 136 7.94 -7.77 2.44
C HIS A 136 7.60 -8.54 1.17
N ARG A 137 7.44 -7.84 0.06
CA ARG A 137 7.29 -8.39 -1.29
C ARG A 137 8.48 -9.32 -1.61
N GLN A 138 9.69 -8.90 -1.26
CA GLN A 138 10.91 -9.66 -1.43
C GLN A 138 10.97 -10.86 -0.51
N CYS A 139 10.51 -10.79 0.75
CA CYS A 139 10.41 -11.99 1.58
C CYS A 139 9.41 -13.03 1.02
N LEU A 140 8.38 -12.59 0.29
CA LEU A 140 7.45 -13.49 -0.41
C LEU A 140 8.02 -14.09 -1.71
N ILE A 141 8.97 -13.39 -2.36
CA ILE A 141 9.52 -13.79 -3.68
C ILE A 141 10.90 -14.44 -3.55
N GLN A 142 11.82 -13.85 -2.79
CA GLN A 142 13.15 -14.38 -2.48
C GLN A 142 13.07 -15.42 -1.37
N VAL A 143 12.79 -16.64 -1.79
CA VAL A 143 12.85 -17.81 -0.92
C VAL A 143 14.14 -18.58 -1.18
N GLU A 144 15.27 -17.91 -1.01
CA GLU A 144 16.57 -18.58 -0.92
C GLU A 144 17.12 -18.63 0.51
N TYR A 145 16.58 -17.85 1.46
CA TYR A 145 17.12 -17.78 2.83
C TYR A 145 16.20 -18.25 3.96
N HIS A 146 14.92 -18.56 3.68
CA HIS A 146 14.03 -19.20 4.64
C HIS A 146 13.20 -20.24 3.90
N GLU A 147 13.09 -21.47 4.42
CA GLU A 147 12.34 -22.59 3.86
C GLU A 147 10.82 -22.31 3.75
N TRP A 148 10.41 -21.37 2.89
CA TRP A 148 9.00 -21.00 2.78
C TRP A 148 8.53 -20.64 1.36
N LEU A 149 8.94 -21.47 0.42
CA LEU A 149 8.27 -21.81 -0.86
C LEU A 149 8.59 -23.27 -1.25
N THR A 150 8.76 -24.16 -0.27
CA THR A 150 8.82 -25.61 -0.50
C THR A 150 7.42 -26.22 -0.70
N THR A 151 6.54 -25.50 -1.39
CA THR A 151 5.58 -26.12 -2.32
C THR A 151 5.51 -25.22 -3.55
N LYS A 152 6.53 -25.33 -4.43
CA LYS A 152 6.55 -24.75 -5.79
C LYS A 152 5.29 -25.05 -6.61
N GLU A 153 4.44 -25.98 -6.17
CA GLU A 153 3.23 -26.41 -6.88
C GLU A 153 2.12 -25.36 -6.95
N ASP A 154 2.04 -24.45 -5.97
CA ASP A 154 0.95 -23.44 -5.90
C ASP A 154 1.34 -22.04 -6.37
N THR A 155 2.64 -21.77 -6.56
CA THR A 155 3.11 -20.45 -6.97
C THR A 155 3.14 -20.35 -8.49
N ARG A 156 2.35 -19.43 -9.05
CA ARG A 156 2.34 -19.13 -10.49
C ARG A 156 2.77 -17.69 -10.70
N GLN A 157 3.64 -17.47 -11.68
CA GLN A 157 3.97 -16.13 -12.15
C GLN A 157 3.25 -15.87 -13.47
N SER A 158 2.61 -14.72 -13.58
CA SER A 158 2.11 -14.18 -14.85
C SER A 158 2.66 -12.77 -15.01
N TYR A 159 3.52 -12.57 -16.01
CA TYR A 159 4.23 -11.31 -16.26
C TYR A 159 4.89 -10.76 -14.97
N ASN A 160 4.41 -9.60 -14.49
CA ASN A 160 4.90 -8.88 -13.33
C ASN A 160 4.02 -9.14 -12.09
N THR A 161 3.37 -10.30 -11.99
CA THR A 161 2.51 -10.64 -10.85
C THR A 161 2.70 -12.09 -10.43
N TYR A 162 2.90 -12.30 -9.13
CA TYR A 162 2.98 -13.59 -8.47
C TYR A 162 1.66 -13.92 -7.79
N PHE A 163 1.21 -15.16 -7.97
CA PHE A 163 0.05 -15.73 -7.31
C PHE A 163 0.56 -16.85 -6.41
N GLY A 164 0.12 -16.88 -5.16
CA GLY A 164 0.54 -17.89 -4.20
C GLY A 164 -0.39 -17.96 -2.99
N LYS A 165 0.12 -18.58 -1.91
CA LYS A 165 -0.62 -18.78 -0.65
C LYS A 165 0.07 -18.06 0.51
N CYS A 166 -0.71 -17.52 1.42
CA CYS A 166 -0.22 -16.92 2.66
C CYS A 166 0.45 -17.95 3.57
N PRO A 167 1.58 -17.63 4.24
CA PRO A 167 2.23 -18.55 5.17
C PRO A 167 1.43 -19.04 6.34
N TYR A 168 0.58 -18.18 6.85
CA TYR A 168 -0.12 -18.38 8.09
C TYR A 168 -1.44 -19.08 7.85
N CYS A 169 -2.31 -18.51 7.00
CA CYS A 169 -3.67 -19.02 6.81
C CYS A 169 -3.88 -19.85 5.54
N LYS A 170 -2.87 -19.97 4.66
CA LYS A 170 -2.98 -20.61 3.34
C LYS A 170 -4.03 -19.99 2.42
N GLY A 171 -4.49 -18.76 2.71
CA GLY A 171 -5.36 -17.97 1.83
C GLY A 171 -4.62 -17.49 0.58
N ASN A 172 -5.35 -17.16 -0.49
CA ASN A 172 -4.75 -16.69 -1.74
C ASN A 172 -4.09 -15.31 -1.55
N MET A 173 -2.89 -15.15 -2.09
CA MET A 173 -2.17 -13.88 -2.15
C MET A 173 -1.78 -13.57 -3.59
N VAL A 174 -1.83 -12.30 -3.92
CA VAL A 174 -1.40 -11.75 -5.21
C VAL A 174 -0.39 -10.65 -4.91
N VAL A 175 0.80 -10.79 -5.46
CA VAL A 175 1.93 -9.89 -5.22
C VAL A 175 2.40 -9.36 -6.57
N ALA A 176 2.28 -8.05 -6.79
CA ALA A 176 2.86 -7.44 -7.97
C ALA A 176 4.39 -7.35 -7.81
N ASN A 177 5.12 -7.79 -8.83
CA ASN A 177 6.53 -7.49 -8.97
C ASN A 177 6.60 -6.04 -9.49
N SER A 178 7.32 -5.17 -8.79
CA SER A 178 7.49 -3.76 -9.14
C SER A 178 8.78 -3.55 -9.90
#